data_AF-A0A2W5QLQ3-F1
#
_entry.id   AF-A0A2W5QLQ3-F1
#
_cell.length_a   1.000
_cell.length_b   1.000
_cell.length_c   1.000
_cell.angle_alpha   90.00
_cell.angle_beta   90.00
_cell.angle_gamma   90.00
#
_symmetry.space_group_name_H-M   'P 1'
#
loop_
_entity.id
_entity.type
_entity.pdbx_description
1 polymer ?
#
loop_
_entity_poly.entity_id
_entity_poly.type
_entity_poly.pdbx_seq_one_letter_code
_entity_poly.pdbx_strand_id
1 'polypeptide(L)'
;NALKTMRARPELQGRFLAKGGWDYELIDAMKPQPGDLVIPKTRYSGFFNSTLDSSLRARGIRSLVFTGIATNVCVESTLRDAFHLEYFALMLEDATHELGGPAIQQGTVYNVETFFGWVSTVDAFCQALMPATAAAPADTEAATA
;
A
#
# COMPACT_ATOMS: atom_id res chain seq x y z
N ASN A 1 16.62 -8.77 -8.27
CA ASN A 1 16.45 -7.36 -7.86
C ASN A 1 17.19 -6.45 -8.84
N ALA A 2 16.86 -5.15 -8.88
CA ALA A 2 17.41 -4.22 -9.87
C ALA A 2 18.95 -4.20 -9.91
N LEU A 3 19.62 -4.24 -8.75
CA LEU A 3 21.08 -4.28 -8.68
C LEU A 3 21.67 -5.56 -9.33
N LYS A 4 21.10 -6.73 -9.04
CA LYS A 4 21.50 -8.00 -9.68
C LYS A 4 21.24 -7.94 -11.20
N THR A 5 20.10 -7.40 -11.61
CA THR A 5 19.77 -7.23 -13.03
C THR A 5 20.78 -6.34 -13.75
N MET A 6 21.11 -5.17 -13.19
CA MET A 6 22.10 -4.26 -13.78
C MET A 6 23.53 -4.84 -13.77
N ARG A 7 23.88 -5.67 -12.78
CA ARG A 7 25.18 -6.38 -12.78
C ARG A 7 25.27 -7.45 -13.87
N ALA A 8 24.17 -8.17 -14.11
CA ALA A 8 24.10 -9.16 -15.19
C ALA A 8 23.99 -8.52 -16.58
N ARG A 9 23.49 -7.27 -16.65
CA ARG A 9 23.28 -6.49 -17.86
C ARG A 9 23.84 -5.07 -17.70
N PRO A 10 25.17 -4.89 -17.87
CA PRO A 10 25.84 -3.61 -17.64
C PRO A 10 25.31 -2.44 -18.49
N GLU A 11 24.74 -2.73 -19.67
CA GLU A 11 24.11 -1.75 -20.56
C GLU A 11 22.90 -1.04 -19.93
N LEU A 12 22.31 -1.66 -18.90
CA LEU A 12 21.19 -1.14 -18.14
C LEU A 12 21.62 -0.28 -16.94
N GLN A 13 22.92 -0.18 -16.67
CA GLN A 13 23.44 0.57 -15.52
C GLN A 13 23.07 2.05 -15.62
N GLY A 14 22.41 2.57 -14.58
CA GLY A 14 21.93 3.95 -14.54
C GLY A 14 20.73 4.24 -15.46
N ARG A 15 20.23 3.23 -16.19
CA ARG A 15 19.10 3.36 -17.12
C ARG A 15 17.87 2.56 -16.69
N PHE A 16 18.07 1.42 -16.02
CA PHE A 16 16.98 0.57 -15.56
C PHE A 16 16.19 1.23 -14.43
N LEU A 17 14.88 1.36 -14.63
CA LEU A 17 13.96 2.05 -13.72
C LEU A 17 14.42 3.49 -13.42
N ALA A 18 15.09 4.13 -14.39
CA ALA A 18 15.58 5.49 -14.26
C ALA A 18 14.47 6.50 -14.62
N LYS A 19 14.42 7.60 -13.88
CA LYS A 19 13.41 8.65 -14.09
C LYS A 19 13.39 9.13 -15.54
N GLY A 20 12.20 9.20 -16.13
CA GLY A 20 11.98 9.60 -17.52
C GLY A 20 12.15 8.46 -18.55
N GLY A 21 12.50 7.25 -18.10
CA GLY A 21 12.42 6.04 -18.92
C GLY A 21 11.00 5.47 -18.94
N TRP A 22 10.65 4.76 -20.02
CA TRP A 22 9.34 4.10 -20.15
C TRP A 22 9.08 3.08 -19.03
N ASP A 23 10.14 2.49 -18.47
CA ASP A 23 10.11 1.50 -17.39
C ASP A 23 10.02 2.14 -15.99
N TYR A 24 10.05 3.46 -15.91
CA TYR A 24 9.79 4.25 -14.71
C TYR A 24 8.39 4.86 -14.70
N GLU A 25 7.80 5.09 -15.87
CA GLU A 25 6.49 5.72 -16.00
C GLU A 25 5.37 4.84 -15.44
N LEU A 26 4.35 5.51 -14.89
CA LEU A 26 3.12 4.83 -14.46
C LEU A 26 2.26 4.48 -15.68
N ILE A 27 1.60 3.34 -15.62
CA ILE A 27 0.63 2.94 -16.66
C ILE A 27 -0.53 3.94 -16.72
N ASP A 28 -1.14 4.08 -17.90
CA ASP A 28 -2.23 5.06 -18.11
C ASP A 28 -3.39 4.87 -17.13
N ALA A 29 -3.73 3.63 -16.79
CA ALA A 29 -4.80 3.29 -15.85
C ALA A 29 -4.52 3.72 -14.40
N MET A 30 -3.28 4.06 -14.04
CA MET A 30 -2.87 4.48 -12.69
C MET A 30 -2.17 5.85 -12.69
N LYS A 31 -2.54 6.73 -13.62
CA LYS A 31 -2.06 8.10 -13.60
C LYS A 31 -2.63 8.85 -12.39
N PRO A 32 -1.77 9.52 -11.60
CA PRO A 32 -2.21 10.31 -10.45
C PRO A 32 -3.21 11.39 -10.83
N GLN A 33 -4.20 11.62 -9.99
CA GLN A 33 -5.19 12.67 -10.10
C GLN A 33 -4.71 13.98 -9.44
N PRO A 34 -5.33 15.12 -9.75
CA PRO A 34 -5.03 16.37 -9.06
C PRO A 34 -5.21 16.23 -7.53
N GLY A 35 -4.15 16.52 -6.78
CA GLY A 35 -4.11 16.40 -5.32
C GLY A 35 -3.39 15.15 -4.80
N ASP A 36 -3.14 14.16 -5.67
CA ASP A 36 -2.38 12.97 -5.28
C ASP A 36 -0.91 13.30 -4.98
N LEU A 37 -0.36 12.62 -3.99
CA LEU A 37 1.06 12.74 -3.63
C LEU A 37 1.88 11.69 -4.37
N VAL A 38 2.81 12.15 -5.21
CA VAL A 38 3.76 11.28 -5.89
C VAL A 38 5.12 11.36 -5.18
N ILE A 39 5.47 10.30 -4.45
CA ILE A 39 6.72 10.23 -3.68
C ILE A 39 7.71 9.30 -4.39
N PRO A 40 8.77 9.84 -5.04
CA PRO A 40 9.81 9.00 -5.62
C PRO A 40 10.60 8.31 -4.51
N LYS A 41 10.92 7.02 -4.73
CA LYS A 41 11.73 6.23 -3.79
C LYS A 41 12.89 5.54 -4.51
N THR A 42 14.02 5.43 -3.82
CA THR A 42 15.25 4.83 -4.37
C THR A 42 15.55 3.44 -3.79
N ARG A 43 14.73 2.98 -2.84
CA ARG A 43 14.81 1.67 -2.19
C ARG A 43 13.42 1.04 -2.10
N TYR A 44 13.35 -0.14 -1.47
CA TYR A 44 12.11 -0.90 -1.41
C TYR A 44 11.04 -0.22 -0.58
N SER A 45 11.37 0.11 0.67
CA SER A 45 10.47 0.88 1.53
C SER A 45 10.23 2.28 0.94
N GLY A 46 8.95 2.66 0.92
CA GLY A 46 8.50 4.01 0.61
C GLY A 46 8.97 5.05 1.63
N PHE A 47 9.37 4.66 2.84
CA PHE A 47 9.87 5.57 3.89
C PHE A 47 11.39 5.79 3.81
N PHE A 48 12.13 4.86 3.23
CA PHE A 48 13.58 4.93 3.23
C PHE A 48 14.09 6.06 2.33
N ASN A 49 14.67 7.10 2.96
CA ASN A 49 15.22 8.28 2.29
C ASN A 49 14.22 8.93 1.31
N SER A 50 12.99 9.12 1.77
CA SER A 50 11.91 9.79 1.02
C SER A 50 11.20 10.82 1.91
N THR A 51 10.30 11.60 1.31
CA THR A 51 9.46 12.57 2.02
C THR A 51 8.12 11.99 2.48
N LEU A 52 7.94 10.66 2.45
CA LEU A 52 6.66 10.01 2.76
C LEU A 52 6.21 10.29 4.20
N ASP A 53 7.07 10.01 5.20
CA ASP A 53 6.72 10.20 6.62
C ASP A 53 6.35 11.66 6.92
N SER A 54 7.21 12.60 6.52
CA SER A 54 6.95 14.03 6.73
C SER A 54 5.65 14.49 6.06
N SER A 55 5.33 13.95 4.87
CA SER A 55 4.12 14.31 4.13
C SER A 55 2.84 13.77 4.80
N LEU A 56 2.89 12.56 5.34
CA LEU A 56 1.79 11.93 6.06
C LEU A 56 1.54 12.63 7.41
N ARG A 57 2.60 12.87 8.19
CA ARG A 57 2.51 13.57 9.49
C ARG A 57 1.97 14.98 9.36
N ALA A 58 2.42 15.74 8.36
CA ALA A 58 1.91 17.09 8.10
C ALA A 58 0.39 17.13 7.81
N ARG A 59 -0.20 15.99 7.41
CA ARG A 59 -1.63 15.83 7.14
C ARG A 59 -2.39 15.13 8.26
N GLY A 60 -1.72 14.78 9.36
CA GLY A 60 -2.31 14.03 10.48
C GLY A 60 -2.74 12.60 10.11
N ILE A 61 -2.21 12.05 9.01
CA ILE A 61 -2.53 10.70 8.56
C ILE A 61 -1.77 9.71 9.44
N ARG A 62 -2.49 8.71 9.95
CA ARG A 62 -1.95 7.63 10.79
C ARG A 62 -2.34 6.23 10.33
N SER A 63 -3.36 6.11 9.47
CA SER A 63 -3.80 4.85 8.90
C SER A 63 -3.43 4.79 7.43
N LEU A 64 -2.79 3.72 7.01
CA LEU A 64 -2.27 3.52 5.66
C LEU A 64 -2.80 2.21 5.08
N VAL A 65 -3.29 2.29 3.85
CA VAL A 65 -3.76 1.15 3.08
C VAL A 65 -2.74 0.83 2.00
N PHE A 66 -2.34 -0.43 1.91
CA PHE A 66 -1.25 -0.90 1.08
C PHE A 66 -1.76 -1.76 -0.08
N THR A 67 -1.29 -1.42 -1.28
CA THR A 67 -1.53 -2.13 -2.54
C THR A 67 -0.25 -2.15 -3.39
N GLY A 68 -0.25 -2.92 -4.48
CA GLY A 68 0.79 -2.90 -5.49
C GLY A 68 1.75 -4.10 -5.48
N ILE A 69 2.92 -3.93 -6.09
CA ILE A 69 3.88 -5.00 -6.38
C ILE A 69 5.31 -4.63 -5.95
N ALA A 70 6.10 -5.51 -5.35
CA ALA A 70 5.75 -6.87 -4.93
C ALA A 70 5.31 -6.94 -3.46
N THR A 71 4.32 -7.79 -3.14
CA THR A 71 3.80 -8.01 -1.78
C THR A 71 4.95 -8.25 -0.80
N ASN A 72 5.76 -9.27 -1.06
CA ASN A 72 6.89 -9.71 -0.22
C ASN A 72 8.15 -8.85 -0.33
N VAL A 73 8.12 -7.74 -1.09
CA VAL A 73 9.28 -6.86 -1.29
C VAL A 73 8.92 -5.43 -0.96
N CYS A 74 8.45 -4.64 -1.93
CA CYS A 74 8.21 -3.21 -1.74
C CYS A 74 7.06 -2.94 -0.77
N VAL A 75 5.97 -3.71 -0.88
CA VAL A 75 4.78 -3.54 -0.05
C VAL A 75 5.12 -3.87 1.39
N GLU A 76 5.57 -5.10 1.68
CA GLU A 76 5.94 -5.54 3.02
C GLU A 76 7.09 -4.72 3.63
N SER A 77 8.09 -4.29 2.85
CA SER A 77 9.15 -3.40 3.36
C SER A 77 8.59 -2.07 3.84
N THR A 78 7.68 -1.46 3.07
CA THR A 78 7.07 -0.18 3.44
C THR A 78 6.12 -0.35 4.62
N LEU A 79 5.37 -1.45 4.65
CA LEU A 79 4.44 -1.79 5.72
C LEU A 79 5.17 -2.00 7.05
N ARG A 80 6.28 -2.76 7.05
CA ARG A 80 7.11 -2.95 8.25
C ARG A 80 7.66 -1.62 8.75
N ASP A 81 8.15 -0.74 7.87
CA ASP A 81 8.60 0.59 8.29
C ASP A 81 7.44 1.45 8.83
N ALA A 82 6.24 1.32 8.25
CA ALA A 82 5.03 1.98 8.74
C ALA A 82 4.74 1.59 10.20
N PHE A 83 4.82 0.29 10.52
CA PHE A 83 4.68 -0.21 11.89
C PHE A 83 5.70 0.43 12.84
N HIS A 84 6.99 0.46 12.48
CA HIS A 84 8.04 1.07 13.31
C HIS A 84 7.85 2.58 13.51
N LEU A 85 7.18 3.24 12.56
CA LEU A 85 6.88 4.67 12.59
C LEU A 85 5.50 4.99 13.21
N GLU A 86 4.85 4.00 13.82
CA GLU A 86 3.56 4.10 14.50
C GLU A 86 2.36 4.42 13.59
N TYR A 87 2.39 3.93 12.34
CA TYR A 87 1.23 3.93 11.45
C TYR A 87 0.43 2.63 11.58
N PHE A 88 -0.89 2.72 11.47
CA PHE A 88 -1.79 1.57 11.35
C PHE A 88 -1.84 1.09 9.90
N ALA A 89 -1.28 -0.08 9.64
CA ALA A 89 -1.18 -0.62 8.29
C ALA A 89 -2.26 -1.66 7.97
N LEU A 90 -2.99 -1.46 6.88
CA LEU A 90 -3.91 -2.43 6.29
C LEU A 90 -3.41 -2.82 4.90
N MET A 91 -3.11 -4.10 4.67
CA MET A 91 -2.79 -4.61 3.34
C MET A 91 -4.03 -5.19 2.66
N LEU A 92 -4.28 -4.83 1.40
CA LEU A 92 -5.35 -5.44 0.62
C LEU A 92 -4.77 -6.58 -0.21
N GLU A 93 -4.97 -7.83 0.21
CA GLU A 93 -4.24 -8.96 -0.37
C GLU A 93 -4.55 -9.18 -1.86
N ASP A 94 -5.80 -8.96 -2.26
CA ASP A 94 -6.32 -9.04 -3.63
C ASP A 94 -5.92 -7.85 -4.51
N ALA A 95 -5.36 -6.79 -3.93
CA ALA A 95 -4.73 -5.67 -4.62
C ALA A 95 -3.20 -5.65 -4.48
N THR A 96 -2.61 -6.77 -4.07
CA THR A 96 -1.16 -6.97 -4.03
C THR A 96 -0.77 -8.18 -4.87
N HIS A 97 0.48 -8.20 -5.35
CA HIS A 97 0.99 -9.35 -6.09
C HIS A 97 2.44 -9.65 -5.70
N GLU A 98 2.76 -10.90 -5.43
CA GLU A 98 4.07 -11.33 -4.97
C GLU A 98 5.07 -11.56 -6.11
N LEU A 99 6.35 -11.70 -5.74
CA LEU A 99 7.35 -12.30 -6.60
C LEU A 99 7.83 -13.60 -5.97
N GLY A 100 7.50 -14.73 -6.60
CA GLY A 100 7.93 -16.07 -6.17
C GLY A 100 6.82 -17.11 -6.03
N GLY A 101 5.57 -16.74 -6.35
CA GLY A 101 4.43 -17.67 -6.42
C GLY A 101 3.61 -17.76 -5.12
N PRO A 102 2.52 -18.55 -5.12
CA PRO A 102 1.47 -18.47 -4.10
C PRO A 102 1.94 -18.69 -2.66
N ALA A 103 2.92 -19.57 -2.44
CA ALA A 103 3.46 -19.82 -1.11
C ALA A 103 4.14 -18.57 -0.49
N ILE A 104 4.71 -17.70 -1.33
CA ILE A 104 5.32 -16.44 -0.90
C ILE A 104 4.24 -15.43 -0.52
N GLN A 105 3.14 -15.35 -1.28
CA GLN A 105 1.99 -14.52 -0.94
C GLN A 105 1.42 -14.93 0.42
N GLN A 106 1.16 -16.23 0.62
CA GLN A 106 0.66 -16.76 1.88
C GLN A 106 1.59 -16.47 3.06
N GLY A 107 2.91 -16.63 2.87
CA GLY A 107 3.90 -16.32 3.91
C GLY A 107 3.92 -14.84 4.27
N THR A 108 3.83 -13.93 3.30
CA THR A 108 3.77 -12.49 3.57
C THR A 108 2.45 -12.09 4.22
N VAL A 109 1.30 -12.61 3.76
CA VAL A 109 -0.01 -12.40 4.40
C VAL A 109 0.03 -12.79 5.88
N TYR A 110 0.51 -14.02 6.17
CA TYR A 110 0.67 -14.50 7.54
C TYR A 110 1.55 -13.57 8.38
N ASN A 111 2.68 -13.12 7.85
CA ASN A 111 3.58 -12.21 8.56
C ASN A 111 2.92 -10.86 8.86
N VAL A 112 2.18 -10.30 7.90
CA VAL A 112 1.49 -9.01 8.07
C VAL A 112 0.44 -9.13 9.16
N GLU A 113 -0.46 -10.12 9.08
CA GLU A 113 -1.53 -10.33 10.06
C GLU A 113 -0.99 -10.62 11.47
N THR A 114 0.13 -11.33 11.56
CA THR A 114 0.66 -11.76 12.87
C THR A 114 1.42 -10.63 13.58
N PHE A 115 2.14 -9.77 12.84
CA PHE A 115 3.14 -8.89 13.46
C PHE A 115 3.03 -7.42 13.12
N PHE A 116 2.56 -7.07 11.92
CA PHE A 116 2.80 -5.72 11.38
C PHE A 116 1.54 -4.93 11.05
N GLY A 117 0.38 -5.57 10.99
CA GLY A 117 -0.88 -4.89 10.71
C GLY A 117 -2.03 -5.85 10.45
N TRP A 118 -2.94 -5.41 9.58
CA TRP A 118 -4.12 -6.16 9.19
C TRP A 118 -4.09 -6.50 7.71
N VAL A 119 -4.81 -7.56 7.35
CA VAL A 119 -5.08 -7.93 5.96
C VAL A 119 -6.58 -7.91 5.72
N SER A 120 -6.99 -7.48 4.53
CA SER A 120 -8.37 -7.52 4.07
C SER A 120 -8.43 -7.62 2.55
N THR A 121 -9.63 -7.56 1.98
CA THR A 121 -9.89 -7.50 0.54
C THR A 121 -10.38 -6.12 0.14
N VAL A 122 -10.23 -5.77 -1.14
CA VAL A 122 -10.75 -4.50 -1.70
C VAL A 122 -12.25 -4.38 -1.44
N ASP A 123 -13.01 -5.44 -1.67
CA ASP A 123 -14.46 -5.44 -1.50
C ASP A 123 -14.86 -5.16 -0.04
N ALA A 124 -14.25 -5.84 0.93
CA ALA A 124 -14.53 -5.64 2.35
C ALA A 124 -14.13 -4.22 2.81
N PHE A 125 -12.98 -3.72 2.34
CA PHE A 125 -12.53 -2.36 2.61
C PHE A 125 -13.51 -1.31 2.06
N CYS A 126 -13.93 -1.45 0.80
CA CYS A 126 -14.90 -0.56 0.18
C CYS A 126 -16.23 -0.57 0.94
N GLN A 127 -16.75 -1.75 1.29
CA GLN A 127 -17.99 -1.88 2.08
C GLN A 127 -17.87 -1.19 3.45
N ALA A 128 -16.72 -1.32 4.12
CA ALA A 128 -16.50 -0.69 5.43
C ALA A 128 -16.40 0.85 5.37
N LEU A 129 -15.95 1.41 4.25
CA LEU A 129 -15.84 2.86 4.05
C LEU A 129 -17.10 3.49 3.46
N MET A 130 -18.03 2.70 2.92
CA MET A 130 -19.31 3.23 2.50
C MET A 130 -20.03 3.79 3.73
N PRO A 131 -20.55 5.03 3.67
CA PRO A 131 -21.33 5.56 4.77
C PRO A 131 -22.50 4.59 5.02
N ALA A 132 -22.64 4.14 6.27
CA ALA A 132 -23.86 3.46 6.69
C ALA A 132 -25.01 4.39 6.30
N THR A 133 -25.84 3.97 5.34
CA THR A 133 -27.12 4.64 5.08
C THR A 133 -27.77 4.80 6.44
N ALA A 134 -27.97 6.05 6.87
CA ALA A 134 -28.47 6.37 8.19
C ALA A 134 -29.64 5.44 8.51
N ALA A 135 -29.44 4.52 9.45
CA ALA A 135 -30.52 3.68 9.93
C ALA A 135 -31.58 4.66 10.45
N ALA A 136 -32.76 4.65 9.82
CA ALA A 136 -33.88 5.45 10.26
C ALA A 136 -34.08 5.21 11.76
N PRO A 137 -34.33 6.26 12.57
CA PRO A 137 -34.60 6.06 13.98
C PRO A 137 -35.79 5.09 14.08
N ALA A 138 -35.60 4.00 14.81
CA ALA A 138 -36.68 3.10 15.15
C ALA A 138 -37.75 3.94 15.87
N ASP A 139 -38.93 4.02 15.26
CA ASP A 139 -40.10 4.68 15.84
C ASP A 139 -40.31 4.12 17.24
N THR A 140 -39.95 4.93 18.23
CA THR A 140 -40.24 4.66 19.63
C THR A 140 -41.64 5.21 19.86
N GLU A 141 -42.66 4.53 19.36
CA GLU A 141 -44.04 4.81 19.78
C GLU A 141 -44.35 3.98 21.03
N ALA A 142 -44.17 4.63 22.16
CA ALA A 142 -44.77 4.24 23.42
C ALA A 142 -46.19 4.82 23.50
N ALA A 143 -47.20 3.97 23.63
CA ALA A 143 -48.48 4.26 24.31
C ALA A 143 -49.20 2.93 24.55
N THR A 144 -49.12 2.31 25.73
CA THR A 144 -50.11 2.43 26.80
C THR A 144 -51.54 2.74 26.32
N ALA A 145 -52.33 1.68 26.16
CA ALA A 145 -53.75 1.63 26.49
C ALA A 145 -54.12 0.16 26.80
#